data_AF-A0A3D0YCR6-F1
#
_entry.id   AF-A0A3D0YCR6-F1
#
_cell.length_a   1.000
_cell.length_b   1.000
_cell.length_c   1.000
_cell.angle_alpha   90.00
_cell.angle_beta   90.00
_cell.angle_gamma   90.00
#
_symmetry.space_group_name_H-M   'P 1'
#
loop_
_entity.id
_entity.type
_entity.pdbx_description
1 polymer ?
#
loop_
_entity_poly.entity_id
_entity_poly.type
_entity_poly.pdbx_seq_one_letter_code
_entity_poly.pdbx_strand_id
1 'polypeptide(L)'
;MKVVILPEVVDYFLELASILYDKGYFGFEENAIKYARDLFKDISDNLPKMHKRIPPKYFEKYGKGMHYAIYKRNKNTSWYVFFSIYHVNNETTYLVRYVSNNHMIAKYL
;
A
#
# COMPACT_ATOMS: atom_id res chain seq x y z
N MET A 1 -11.27 3.82 15.04
CA MET A 1 -10.21 4.08 14.03
C MET A 1 -10.26 2.91 13.08
N LYS A 2 -10.53 3.17 11.81
CA LYS A 2 -10.80 2.13 10.83
C LYS A 2 -9.91 2.31 9.61
N VAL A 3 -9.42 1.21 9.05
CA VAL A 3 -8.79 1.19 7.73
C VAL A 3 -9.78 0.56 6.76
N VAL A 4 -10.03 1.25 5.65
CA VAL A 4 -10.86 0.78 4.53
C VAL A 4 -9.97 0.78 3.30
N ILE A 5 -10.03 -0.28 2.52
CA ILE A 5 -9.18 -0.46 1.34
C ILE A 5 -10.09 -0.51 0.13
N LEU A 6 -9.79 0.29 -0.90
CA LEU A 6 -10.56 0.28 -2.14
C LEU A 6 -10.49 -1.10 -2.83
N PRO A 7 -11.56 -1.54 -3.51
CA PRO A 7 -11.58 -2.83 -4.21
C PRO A 7 -10.41 -3.02 -5.17
N GLU A 8 -10.04 -1.99 -5.94
CA GLU A 8 -8.95 -2.08 -6.91
C GLU A 8 -7.58 -2.30 -6.24
N VAL A 9 -7.42 -1.85 -4.99
CA VAL A 9 -6.23 -2.14 -4.19
C VAL A 9 -6.26 -3.57 -3.67
N VAL A 10 -7.44 -4.09 -3.31
CA VAL A 10 -7.60 -5.51 -2.93
C VAL A 10 -7.26 -6.42 -4.11
N ASP A 11 -7.81 -6.13 -5.30
CA ASP A 11 -7.54 -6.87 -6.53
C ASP A 11 -6.03 -6.85 -6.87
N TYR A 12 -5.39 -5.69 -6.75
CA TYR A 12 -3.94 -5.59 -6.89
C TYR A 12 -3.18 -6.52 -5.94
N PHE A 13 -3.62 -6.65 -4.69
CA PHE A 13 -2.97 -7.57 -3.73
C PHE A 13 -3.21 -9.05 -4.05
N LEU A 14 -4.36 -9.39 -4.63
CA LEU A 14 -4.64 -10.76 -5.11
C LEU A 14 -3.72 -11.13 -6.27
N GLU A 15 -3.49 -10.21 -7.21
CA GLU A 15 -2.59 -10.41 -8.35
C GLU A 15 -1.10 -10.30 -7.97
N LEU A 16 -0.78 -9.55 -6.92
CA LEU A 16 0.59 -9.25 -6.52
C LEU A 16 1.41 -10.53 -6.29
N ALA A 17 0.82 -11.57 -5.71
CA ALA A 17 1.51 -12.83 -5.48
C ALA A 17 2.00 -13.45 -6.79
N SER A 18 1.11 -13.56 -7.79
CA SER A 18 1.44 -14.08 -9.12
C SER A 18 2.49 -13.20 -9.80
N ILE A 19 2.34 -11.88 -9.76
CA ILE A 19 3.32 -10.94 -10.34
C ILE A 19 4.72 -11.14 -9.72
N LEU A 20 4.80 -11.33 -8.41
CA LEU A 20 6.07 -11.51 -7.70
C LEU A 20 6.70 -12.88 -8.00
N TYR A 21 5.88 -13.92 -8.13
CA TYR A 21 6.32 -15.26 -8.48
C TYR A 21 6.81 -15.32 -9.94
N ASP A 22 6.03 -14.83 -10.90
CA ASP A 22 6.36 -14.84 -12.33
C ASP A 22 7.62 -14.05 -12.65
N LYS A 23 7.89 -12.97 -11.89
CA LYS A 23 9.12 -12.18 -11.99
C LYS A 23 10.32 -12.81 -11.27
N GLY A 24 10.17 -13.98 -10.67
CA GLY A 24 11.24 -14.72 -10.01
C GLY A 24 11.71 -14.11 -8.69
N TYR A 25 10.91 -13.25 -8.05
CA TYR A 25 11.28 -12.70 -6.73
C TYR A 25 11.17 -13.75 -5.62
N PHE A 26 10.38 -14.81 -5.84
CA PHE A 26 10.23 -15.95 -4.93
C PHE A 26 10.40 -17.24 -5.71
N GLY A 27 11.15 -18.20 -5.15
CA GLY A 27 11.30 -19.53 -5.75
C GLY A 27 10.06 -20.43 -5.61
N PHE A 28 9.09 -20.04 -4.77
CA PHE A 28 7.86 -20.78 -4.50
C PHE A 28 6.68 -19.82 -4.44
N GLU A 29 5.56 -20.19 -5.05
CA GLU A 29 4.36 -19.35 -5.13
C GLU A 29 3.75 -19.09 -3.75
N GLU A 30 3.79 -20.08 -2.85
CA GLU A 30 3.28 -19.97 -1.48
C GLU A 30 3.98 -18.86 -0.70
N ASN A 31 5.28 -18.66 -0.96
CA ASN A 31 6.05 -17.58 -0.35
C ASN A 31 5.61 -16.20 -0.89
N ALA A 32 5.29 -16.10 -2.18
CA ALA A 32 4.76 -14.87 -2.78
C ALA A 32 3.35 -14.55 -2.23
N ILE A 33 2.48 -15.57 -2.12
CA ILE A 33 1.15 -15.45 -1.51
C ILE A 33 1.27 -14.98 -0.06
N LYS A 34 2.13 -15.62 0.72
CA LYS A 34 2.37 -15.23 2.12
C LYS A 34 2.86 -13.80 2.21
N TYR A 35 3.81 -13.39 1.37
CA TYR A 35 4.32 -12.03 1.34
C TYR A 35 3.22 -10.99 1.06
N ALA A 36 2.40 -11.21 0.03
CA ALA A 36 1.31 -10.30 -0.32
C ALA A 36 0.28 -10.19 0.81
N ARG A 37 -0.10 -11.34 1.41
CA ARG A 37 -1.03 -11.40 2.54
C ARG A 37 -0.49 -10.68 3.77
N ASP A 38 0.78 -10.91 4.13
CA ASP A 38 1.40 -10.28 5.29
C ASP A 38 1.51 -8.77 5.11
N LEU A 39 1.83 -8.29 3.90
CA LEU A 39 1.83 -6.86 3.57
C LEU A 39 0.43 -6.25 3.66
N PHE A 40 -0.59 -6.91 3.12
CA PHE A 40 -1.98 -6.46 3.21
C PHE A 40 -2.44 -6.35 4.68
N LYS A 41 -2.15 -7.37 5.48
CA LYS A 41 -2.49 -7.41 6.91
C LYS A 41 -1.80 -6.30 7.68
N ASP A 42 -0.50 -6.09 7.45
CA ASP A 42 0.28 -5.04 8.09
C ASP A 42 -0.25 -3.63 7.76
N ILE A 43 -0.69 -3.40 6.52
CA ILE A 43 -1.36 -2.15 6.15
C ILE A 43 -2.67 -1.99 6.92
N SER A 44 -3.51 -3.03 6.92
CA SER A 44 -4.82 -3.02 7.58
C SER A 44 -4.71 -2.74 9.08
N ASP A 45 -3.71 -3.32 9.74
CA ASP A 45 -3.55 -3.26 11.20
C ASP A 45 -2.77 -2.03 11.68
N ASN A 46 -1.81 -1.54 10.89
CA ASN A 46 -0.82 -0.58 11.38
C ASN A 46 -0.82 0.78 10.67
N LEU A 47 -1.53 0.96 9.55
CA LEU A 47 -1.53 2.24 8.82
C LEU A 47 -1.81 3.48 9.69
N PRO A 48 -2.76 3.48 10.63
CA PRO A 48 -3.01 4.65 11.48
C PRO A 48 -1.80 5.10 12.30
N LYS A 49 -0.93 4.15 12.67
CA LYS A 49 0.29 4.35 13.49
C LYS A 49 1.48 4.83 12.66
N MET A 50 1.40 4.74 11.33
CA MET A 50 2.50 5.11 10.45
C MET A 50 2.68 6.63 10.38
N HIS A 51 3.93 7.05 10.14
CA HIS A 51 4.25 8.43 9.84
C HIS A 51 3.66 8.83 8.47
N LYS A 52 2.93 9.94 8.46
CA LYS A 52 2.14 10.42 7.33
C LYS A 52 2.95 11.45 6.55
N ARG A 53 3.06 11.26 5.24
CA ARG A 53 3.81 12.14 4.34
C ARG A 53 2.88 12.70 3.26
N ILE A 54 3.20 13.88 2.75
CA ILE A 54 2.46 14.49 1.63
C ILE A 54 3.05 13.96 0.32
N PRO A 55 2.24 13.38 -0.57
CA PRO A 55 2.72 12.83 -1.83
C PRO A 55 2.97 13.95 -2.86
N PRO A 56 3.89 13.74 -3.82
CA PRO A 56 4.04 14.62 -4.99
C PRO A 56 2.75 14.74 -5.82
N LYS A 57 2.58 15.87 -6.52
CA LYS A 57 1.39 16.17 -7.36
C LYS A 57 1.03 15.06 -8.36
N TYR A 58 2.03 14.32 -8.84
CA TYR A 58 1.82 13.18 -9.75
C TYR A 58 0.79 12.16 -9.22
N PHE A 59 0.70 11.98 -7.90
CA PHE A 59 -0.21 11.02 -7.28
C PHE A 59 -1.62 11.56 -7.06
N GLU A 60 -1.90 12.84 -7.34
CA GLU A 60 -3.25 13.40 -7.20
C GLU A 60 -4.30 12.72 -8.10
N LYS A 61 -3.86 12.02 -9.15
CA LYS A 61 -4.71 11.17 -10.00
C LYS A 61 -5.44 10.05 -9.24
N TYR A 62 -4.94 9.65 -8.07
CA TYR A 62 -5.60 8.66 -7.20
C TYR A 62 -6.47 9.33 -6.10
N GLY A 63 -6.40 10.66 -5.98
CA GLY A 63 -7.12 11.45 -4.98
C GLY A 63 -6.36 12.74 -4.63
N LYS A 64 -7.09 13.85 -4.49
CA LYS A 64 -6.51 15.13 -4.04
C LYS A 64 -6.33 15.15 -2.52
N GLY A 65 -5.28 15.82 -2.05
CA GLY A 65 -5.04 16.01 -0.61
C GLY A 65 -4.80 14.71 0.17
N MET A 66 -4.24 13.69 -0.49
CA MET A 66 -3.89 12.43 0.17
C MET A 66 -2.64 12.54 1.04
N HIS A 67 -2.41 11.50 1.83
CA HIS A 67 -1.15 11.19 2.47
C HIS A 67 -0.59 9.87 1.94
N TYR A 68 0.69 9.60 2.25
CA TYR A 68 1.24 8.27 2.10
C TYR A 68 2.10 7.85 3.30
N ALA A 69 2.25 6.54 3.46
CA ALA A 69 3.11 5.90 4.45
C ALA A 69 4.06 4.92 3.75
N ILE A 70 5.23 4.69 4.35
CA ILE A 70 6.27 3.82 3.80
C ILE A 70 6.39 2.55 4.65
N TYR A 71 6.22 1.40 4.02
CA TYR A 71 6.41 0.08 4.59
C TYR A 71 7.69 -0.54 4.03
N LYS A 72 8.80 -0.40 4.76
CA LYS A 72 10.08 -0.96 4.37
C LYS A 72 10.08 -2.48 4.61
N ARG A 73 10.33 -3.27 3.57
CA ARG A 73 10.38 -4.75 3.67
C ARG A 73 11.80 -5.27 3.79
N ASN A 74 12.74 -4.66 3.08
CA ASN A 74 14.17 -4.95 3.20
C ASN A 74 15.00 -3.72 2.76
N LYS A 75 16.31 -3.89 2.53
CA LYS A 75 17.20 -2.81 2.09
C LYS A 75 16.84 -2.25 0.69
N ASN A 76 16.25 -3.07 -0.17
CA ASN A 76 16.02 -2.77 -1.58
C ASN A 76 14.54 -2.54 -1.93
N THR A 77 13.61 -2.94 -1.06
CA THR A 77 12.17 -2.87 -1.33
C THR A 77 11.43 -2.12 -0.22
N SER A 78 10.78 -1.03 -0.63
CA SER A 78 9.84 -0.26 0.17
C SER A 78 8.51 -0.17 -0.56
N TRP A 79 7.42 -0.35 0.19
CA TRP A 79 6.06 -0.16 -0.28
C TRP A 79 5.52 1.20 0.16
N TYR A 80 4.77 1.84 -0.71
CA TYR A 80 4.19 3.16 -0.53
C TYR A 80 2.68 3.01 -0.61
N VAL A 81 2.03 3.39 0.49
CA VAL A 81 0.59 3.24 0.66
C VAL A 81 -0.02 4.61 0.73
N PHE A 82 -0.83 4.96 -0.27
CA PHE A 82 -1.47 6.26 -0.41
C PHE A 82 -2.91 6.17 0.08
N PHE A 83 -3.32 7.14 0.91
CA PHE A 83 -4.60 7.11 1.59
C PHE A 83 -5.15 8.51 1.87
N SER A 84 -6.47 8.59 2.00
CA SER A 84 -7.17 9.77 2.54
C SER A 84 -7.60 9.50 3.98
N ILE A 85 -7.69 10.56 4.78
CA ILE A 85 -8.20 10.51 6.15
C ILE A 85 -9.55 11.22 6.18
N TYR A 86 -10.56 10.54 6.71
CA TYR A 86 -11.89 11.08 6.92
C TYR A 86 -12.25 11.05 8.40
N HIS A 87 -12.90 12.10 8.87
CA HIS A 87 -13.45 12.18 10.22
C HIS A 87 -14.97 12.23 10.11
N VAL A 88 -15.65 11.15 10.51
CA VAL A 88 -17.11 11.02 10.41
C VAL A 88 -17.62 10.48 11.74
N ASN A 89 -18.62 11.12 12.34
CA ASN A 89 -19.27 10.68 13.59
C ASN A 89 -18.27 10.33 14.70
N ASN A 90 -17.28 11.19 14.95
CA ASN A 90 -16.19 11.00 15.91
C ASN A 90 -15.27 9.79 15.63
N GLU A 91 -15.38 9.14 14.47
CA GLU A 91 -14.47 8.10 14.03
C GLU A 91 -13.53 8.61 12.93
N THR A 92 -12.25 8.22 13.05
CA THR A 92 -11.25 8.43 11.99
C THR A 92 -11.17 7.19 11.09
N THR A 93 -11.41 7.38 9.80
CA THR A 93 -11.29 6.37 8.75
C THR A 93 -10.13 6.69 7.83
N TYR A 94 -9.26 5.71 7.60
CA TYR A 94 -8.18 5.74 6.63
C TYR A 94 -8.61 4.97 5.39
N LEU A 95 -8.82 5.67 4.27
CA LEU A 95 -9.19 5.06 2.99
C LEU A 95 -7.94 4.88 2.13
N VAL A 96 -7.46 3.64 1.98
CA VAL A 96 -6.34 3.29 1.11
C VAL A 96 -6.80 3.31 -0.35
N ARG A 97 -6.13 4.13 -1.15
CA ARG A 97 -6.49 4.43 -2.53
C ARG A 97 -5.52 3.87 -3.57
N TYR A 98 -4.25 3.72 -3.19
CA TYR A 98 -3.23 3.22 -4.10
C TYR A 98 -2.04 2.64 -3.32
N VAL A 99 -1.45 1.57 -3.85
CA VAL A 99 -0.25 0.93 -3.29
C VAL A 99 0.73 0.63 -4.41
N SER A 100 2.01 0.92 -4.19
CA SER A 100 3.08 0.55 -5.12
C SER A 100 4.42 0.42 -4.39
N ASN A 101 5.47 -0.01 -5.09
CA ASN A 101 6.82 -0.12 -4.53
C ASN A 101 7.82 0.81 -5.22
N ASN A 102 8.98 1.00 -4.61
CA ASN A 102 10.04 1.84 -5.16
C ASN A 102 10.47 1.45 -6.58
N HIS A 103 10.43 0.15 -6.93
CA HIS A 103 10.80 -0.31 -8.28
C HIS A 103 9.87 0.23 -9.37
N MET A 104 8.62 0.56 -9.02
CA MET A 104 7.62 1.08 -9.96
C MET A 104 7.52 2.60 -9.95
N ILE A 105 7.67 3.24 -8.78
CA ILE A 105 7.31 4.66 -8.61
C ILE A 105 8.44 5.57 -8.12
N ALA A 106 9.67 5.08 -7.94
CA ALA A 106 10.78 5.91 -7.42
C ALA A 106 11.01 7.22 -8.20
N LYS A 107 10.84 7.21 -9.52
CA LYS A 107 10.97 8.40 -10.38
C LYS A 107 9.90 9.48 -10.17
N TYR A 108 8.84 9.16 -9.43
CA TYR A 108 7.71 10.06 -9.18
C TYR A 108 7.61 10.51 -7.72
N LEU A 109 8.48 9.99 -6.83
CA LEU A 109 8.50 10.25 -5.40
C LEU A 109 9.32 11.49 -5.02
#